data_AF-A7IF07-F1
#
_entry.id   AF-A7IF07-F1
#
_cell.length_a   1.000
_cell.length_b   1.000
_cell.length_c   1.000
_cell.angle_alpha   90.00
_cell.angle_beta   90.00
_cell.angle_gamma   90.00
#
_symmetry.space_group_name_H-M   'P 1'
#
loop_
_entity.id
_entity.type
_entity.pdbx_description
1 polymer ?
#
loop_
_entity_poly.entity_id
_entity_poly.type
_entity_poly.pdbx_seq_one_letter_code
_entity_poly.pdbx_strand_id
1 'polypeptide(L)'
;MLLRRLVAAAGLSLLGLCPALAQQKPAELKIGITTYSSGAASVFGIPARDAAEMLAADINAKGGVQGVPVKLFFVDEGAGIETLMTEYRRLVEDTKVDVMFASISSGVCNKIAPLAEDLKVLNFMWDCGTQRILEEDKYNYVFRTQANATPEVLAPLLYLLKTKPDFKTIAVVNQDYAWGRDSWAIFSQALKVLKPDVKVVAEFFPKFGAADFSTEVSRLLALKPDVILSTSWGGDLDTFVRQANQRGLFKSSLFVLPLAESSLQRLGTDLPEGVIVGGRGDHYFLHPERIGDAKFKAFMDAFKQKTGSYPIYPVFHMAQAFAALEAVYGKAVAANGGKWPSHDQVAKAMPGLTFQALGRPVEIRADGQGVEDQLIGTTTRVPAYSFDILDNMMIFPAVQLMPPVGQKSEAWIATLKPGIVDIKVDTFKAAK
;
A
#
# COMPACT_ATOMS: atom_id res chain seq x y z
N MET A 1 82.17 -22.36 -35.41
CA MET A 1 81.27 -22.45 -36.57
C MET A 1 80.11 -23.39 -36.23
N LEU A 2 78.88 -22.84 -36.22
CA LEU A 2 77.53 -23.47 -36.29
C LEU A 2 77.26 -24.69 -35.38
N LEU A 3 76.45 -24.66 -34.32
CA LEU A 3 75.13 -24.06 -34.02
C LEU A 3 73.99 -24.46 -34.99
N ARG A 4 73.22 -25.49 -34.61
CA ARG A 4 71.74 -25.51 -34.49
C ARG A 4 71.21 -26.95 -34.46
N ARG A 5 70.75 -27.41 -33.30
CA ARG A 5 69.83 -28.54 -33.15
C ARG A 5 68.60 -28.08 -32.36
N LEU A 6 67.44 -28.48 -32.87
CA LEU A 6 66.10 -28.17 -32.41
C LEU A 6 65.87 -28.62 -30.97
N VAL A 7 65.24 -27.75 -30.17
CA VAL A 7 64.45 -28.14 -29.00
C VAL A 7 63.11 -27.43 -29.10
N ALA A 8 62.05 -28.20 -29.31
CA ALA A 8 60.67 -27.75 -29.27
C ALA A 8 60.30 -27.44 -27.81
N ALA A 9 59.98 -26.18 -27.52
CA ALA A 9 59.44 -25.76 -26.23
C ALA A 9 57.91 -25.88 -26.25
N ALA A 10 57.38 -26.82 -25.48
CA ALA A 10 55.97 -26.92 -25.16
C ALA A 10 55.58 -25.73 -24.27
N GLY A 11 54.87 -24.75 -24.85
CA GLY A 11 54.28 -23.64 -24.11
C GLY A 11 53.04 -24.13 -23.37
N LEU A 12 53.18 -24.42 -22.08
CA LEU A 12 52.07 -24.71 -21.18
C LEU A 12 51.28 -23.41 -20.95
N SER A 13 50.13 -23.28 -21.60
CA SER A 13 49.18 -22.18 -21.38
C SER A 13 48.52 -22.35 -20.01
N LEU A 14 49.13 -21.78 -18.96
CA LEU A 14 48.42 -21.51 -17.70
C LEU A 14 47.39 -20.39 -17.95
N LEU A 15 46.23 -20.77 -18.47
CA LEU A 15 45.00 -19.99 -18.33
C LEU A 15 44.74 -19.85 -16.83
N GLY A 16 45.07 -18.68 -16.29
CA GLY A 16 44.75 -18.30 -14.93
C GLY A 16 43.24 -18.39 -14.71
N LEU A 17 42.81 -19.46 -14.05
CA LEU A 17 41.54 -19.48 -13.35
C LEU A 17 41.64 -18.46 -12.22
N CYS A 18 41.24 -17.22 -12.47
CA CYS A 18 40.75 -16.38 -11.38
C CYS A 18 39.56 -17.12 -10.78
N PRO A 19 39.59 -17.51 -9.49
CA PRO A 19 38.37 -17.93 -8.83
C PRO A 19 37.43 -16.74 -8.92
N ALA A 20 36.33 -16.90 -9.65
CA ALA A 20 35.23 -15.96 -9.56
C ALA A 20 34.86 -15.92 -8.07
N LEU A 21 35.23 -14.83 -7.38
CA LEU A 21 34.90 -14.61 -5.97
C LEU A 21 33.41 -14.86 -5.85
N ALA A 22 33.05 -15.98 -5.21
CA ALA A 22 31.66 -16.22 -4.84
C ALA A 22 31.28 -15.06 -3.93
N GLN A 23 30.35 -14.21 -4.40
CA GLN A 23 29.88 -13.08 -3.62
C GLN A 23 29.30 -13.64 -2.32
N GLN A 24 30.06 -13.49 -1.23
CA GLN A 24 29.69 -14.02 0.07
C GLN A 24 28.40 -13.33 0.49
N LYS A 25 27.50 -14.12 1.12
CA LYS A 25 26.29 -13.56 1.72
C LYS A 25 26.70 -12.47 2.72
N PRO A 26 26.01 -11.31 2.74
CA PRO A 26 26.27 -10.29 3.75
C PRO A 26 25.91 -10.82 5.15
N ALA A 27 26.48 -10.19 6.17
CA ALA A 27 26.19 -10.56 7.56
C ALA A 27 24.73 -10.27 7.96
N GLU A 28 24.16 -9.21 7.40
CA GLU A 28 22.77 -8.79 7.61
C GLU A 28 22.25 -8.10 6.34
N LEU A 29 20.94 -8.24 6.08
CA LEU A 29 20.19 -7.47 5.08
C LEU A 29 19.56 -6.28 5.80
N LYS A 30 20.06 -5.08 5.51
CA LYS A 30 19.65 -3.85 6.20
C LYS A 30 18.49 -3.20 5.47
N ILE A 31 17.39 -3.00 6.20
CA ILE A 31 16.17 -2.38 5.67
C ILE A 31 15.92 -1.07 6.39
N GLY A 32 15.93 0.04 5.64
CA GLY A 32 15.42 1.31 6.15
C GLY A 32 13.90 1.38 5.94
N ILE A 33 13.15 1.84 6.94
CA ILE A 33 11.70 1.94 6.90
C ILE A 33 11.30 3.36 7.29
N THR A 34 10.58 4.05 6.42
CA THR A 34 9.92 5.31 6.76
C THR A 34 8.48 5.03 7.18
N THR A 35 8.07 5.60 8.30
CA THR A 35 6.70 5.50 8.82
C THR A 35 6.40 6.64 9.79
N TYR A 36 5.13 6.95 10.01
CA TYR A 36 4.73 7.93 11.03
C TYR A 36 4.87 7.35 12.43
N SER A 37 5.89 7.81 13.16
CA SER A 37 6.08 7.52 14.58
C SER A 37 5.62 8.65 15.50
N SER A 38 5.28 9.82 14.93
CA SER A 38 4.76 10.97 15.65
C SER A 38 3.59 11.65 14.90
N GLY A 39 2.97 12.64 15.55
CA GLY A 39 1.85 13.41 15.00
C GLY A 39 0.54 12.64 14.88
N ALA A 40 -0.47 13.29 14.28
CA ALA A 40 -1.82 12.72 14.12
C ALA A 40 -1.87 11.47 13.23
N ALA A 41 -0.86 11.28 12.38
CA ALA A 41 -0.70 10.11 11.51
C ALA A 41 -0.04 8.91 12.21
N SER A 42 0.45 9.04 13.44
CA SER A 42 1.08 7.93 14.19
C SER A 42 0.13 6.76 14.48
N VAL A 43 -1.18 7.03 14.61
CA VAL A 43 -2.21 5.98 14.77
C VAL A 43 -2.26 5.01 13.58
N PHE A 44 -1.65 5.43 12.46
CA PHE A 44 -1.54 4.69 11.23
C PHE A 44 -0.15 4.05 11.07
N GLY A 45 0.92 4.81 11.36
CA GLY A 45 2.30 4.36 11.17
C GLY A 45 2.87 3.46 12.28
N ILE A 46 2.44 3.61 13.53
CA ILE A 46 2.91 2.78 14.66
C ILE A 46 2.48 1.30 14.48
N PRO A 47 1.22 0.97 14.12
CA PRO A 47 0.85 -0.40 13.81
C PRO A 47 1.72 -1.04 12.71
N ALA A 48 2.07 -0.28 11.67
CA ALA A 48 2.96 -0.77 10.60
C ALA A 48 4.38 -1.05 11.11
N ARG A 49 4.90 -0.20 12.00
CA ARG A 49 6.19 -0.43 12.66
C ARG A 49 6.16 -1.70 13.51
N ASP A 50 5.12 -1.86 14.33
CA ASP A 50 4.96 -3.05 15.18
C ASP A 50 4.92 -4.33 14.33
N ALA A 51 4.24 -4.28 13.18
CA ALA A 51 4.20 -5.36 12.20
C ALA A 51 5.57 -5.63 11.59
N ALA A 52 6.30 -4.59 11.17
CA ALA A 52 7.65 -4.73 10.62
C ALA A 52 8.60 -5.43 11.59
N GLU A 53 8.59 -5.02 12.86
CA GLU A 53 9.40 -5.64 13.91
C GLU A 53 9.01 -7.11 14.14
N MET A 54 7.71 -7.43 14.15
CA MET A 54 7.23 -8.81 14.28
C MET A 54 7.63 -9.69 13.09
N LEU A 55 7.46 -9.20 11.87
CA LEU A 55 7.79 -9.91 10.63
C LEU A 55 9.30 -10.14 10.52
N ALA A 56 10.12 -9.13 10.82
CA ALA A 56 11.57 -9.29 10.83
C ALA A 56 12.03 -10.31 11.88
N ALA A 57 11.42 -10.32 13.06
CA ALA A 57 11.72 -11.32 14.09
C ALA A 57 11.36 -12.74 13.63
N ASP A 58 10.19 -12.93 13.02
CA ASP A 58 9.75 -14.22 12.48
C ASP A 58 10.64 -14.70 11.31
N ILE A 59 10.98 -13.81 10.38
CA ILE A 59 11.93 -14.08 9.28
C ILE A 59 13.29 -14.51 9.84
N ASN A 60 13.83 -13.79 10.83
CA ASN A 60 15.11 -14.12 11.45
C ASN A 60 15.06 -15.45 12.20
N ALA A 61 13.96 -15.75 12.91
CA ALA A 61 13.76 -17.04 13.58
C ALA A 61 13.72 -18.21 12.59
N LYS A 62 13.31 -17.97 11.34
CA LYS A 62 13.29 -18.94 10.23
C LYS A 62 14.60 -19.00 9.43
N GLY A 63 15.65 -18.33 9.90
CA GLY A 63 16.98 -18.34 9.28
C GLY A 63 17.26 -17.14 8.37
N GLY A 64 16.38 -16.14 8.32
CA GLY A 64 16.55 -14.93 7.52
C GLY A 64 16.20 -15.09 6.05
N VAL A 65 16.31 -14.00 5.28
CA VAL A 65 16.05 -13.98 3.84
C VAL A 65 17.18 -14.72 3.14
N GLN A 66 16.89 -15.90 2.59
CA GLN A 66 17.90 -16.74 1.94
C GLN A 66 19.12 -17.03 2.84
N GLY A 67 18.91 -17.19 4.15
CA GLY A 67 19.98 -17.43 5.11
C GLY A 67 20.68 -16.17 5.64
N VAL A 68 20.17 -14.97 5.31
CA VAL A 68 20.72 -13.68 5.78
C VAL A 68 19.72 -13.01 6.72
N PRO A 69 20.11 -12.72 7.97
CA PRO A 69 19.21 -12.07 8.92
C PRO A 69 18.92 -10.62 8.51
N VAL A 70 17.71 -10.15 8.79
CA VAL A 70 17.24 -8.80 8.52
C VAL A 70 17.48 -7.89 9.73
N LYS A 71 17.85 -6.64 9.45
CA LYS A 71 17.94 -5.57 10.47
C LYS A 71 17.22 -4.31 10.01
N LEU A 72 16.42 -3.74 10.90
CA LEU A 72 15.55 -2.61 10.60
C LEU A 72 16.13 -1.30 11.11
N PHE A 73 15.96 -0.24 10.33
CA PHE A 73 16.29 1.14 10.68
C PHE A 73 15.07 2.02 10.40
N PHE A 74 14.54 2.69 11.42
CA PHE A 74 13.31 3.49 11.27
C PHE A 74 13.62 4.98 11.11
N VAL A 75 12.83 5.64 10.26
CA VAL A 75 12.81 7.09 10.08
C VAL A 75 11.38 7.58 10.28
N ASP A 76 11.21 8.60 11.13
CA ASP A 76 9.90 9.19 11.40
C ASP A 76 9.47 10.14 10.28
N GLU A 77 8.42 9.77 9.56
CA GLU A 77 7.81 10.59 8.52
C GLU A 77 7.08 11.82 9.09
N GLY A 78 6.70 11.79 10.37
CA GLY A 78 6.09 12.90 11.10
C GLY A 78 7.06 14.06 11.38
N ALA A 79 8.38 13.83 11.27
CA ALA A 79 9.40 14.86 11.47
C ALA A 79 9.43 15.93 10.35
N GLY A 80 8.73 15.68 9.24
CA GLY A 80 8.68 16.58 8.08
C GLY A 80 9.60 16.14 6.95
N ILE A 81 9.28 16.59 5.74
CA ILE A 81 9.90 16.07 4.51
C ILE A 81 11.40 16.36 4.42
N GLU A 82 11.88 17.51 4.90
CA GLU A 82 13.31 17.88 4.86
C GLU A 82 14.15 16.96 5.74
N THR A 83 13.70 16.72 6.98
CA THR A 83 14.33 15.78 7.91
C THR A 83 14.30 14.37 7.35
N LEU A 84 13.15 13.92 6.81
CA LEU A 84 13.03 12.59 6.22
C LEU A 84 14.00 12.41 5.05
N MET A 85 14.11 13.37 4.13
CA MET A 85 15.01 13.25 2.98
C MET A 85 16.48 13.21 3.39
N THR A 86 16.84 13.94 4.45
CA THR A 86 18.19 13.91 5.04
C THR A 86 18.48 12.54 5.64
N GLU A 87 17.58 12.01 6.47
CA GLU A 87 17.75 10.69 7.09
C GLU A 87 17.70 9.55 6.06
N TYR A 88 16.87 9.66 5.02
CA TYR A 88 16.86 8.71 3.91
C TYR A 88 18.24 8.61 3.26
N ARG A 89 18.85 9.76 2.89
CA ARG A 89 20.22 9.78 2.34
C ARG A 89 21.23 9.21 3.32
N ARG A 90 21.18 9.60 4.59
CA ARG A 90 22.08 9.09 5.64
C ARG A 90 21.99 7.57 5.80
N LEU A 91 20.79 6.99 5.72
CA LEU A 91 20.62 5.54 5.77
C LEU A 91 21.25 4.86 4.55
N VAL A 92 21.06 5.40 3.35
CA VAL A 92 21.62 4.83 2.11
C VAL A 92 23.14 5.01 2.03
N GLU A 93 23.63 6.20 2.33
CA GLU A 93 25.04 6.58 2.12
C GLU A 93 25.94 6.20 3.30
N ASP A 94 25.48 6.33 4.55
CA ASP A 94 26.33 6.06 5.72
C ASP A 94 26.02 4.69 6.33
N THR A 95 24.74 4.41 6.56
CA THR A 95 24.31 3.13 7.16
C THR A 95 24.42 1.97 6.17
N LYS A 96 24.44 2.29 4.87
CA LYS A 96 24.49 1.34 3.76
C LYS A 96 23.32 0.35 3.82
N VAL A 97 22.11 0.86 3.97
CA VAL A 97 20.90 0.02 3.85
C VAL A 97 20.79 -0.54 2.43
N ASP A 98 20.40 -1.80 2.32
CA ASP A 98 20.27 -2.53 1.05
C ASP A 98 18.93 -2.24 0.38
N VAL A 99 17.88 -2.08 1.19
CA VAL A 99 16.51 -1.82 0.74
C VAL A 99 15.85 -0.75 1.60
N MET A 100 15.09 0.13 0.96
CA MET A 100 14.22 1.09 1.60
C MET A 100 12.76 0.67 1.44
N PHE A 101 12.02 0.59 2.54
CA PHE A 101 10.56 0.57 2.54
C PHE A 101 10.09 1.99 2.82
N ALA A 102 9.72 2.71 1.77
CA ALA A 102 9.34 4.11 1.89
C ALA A 102 8.24 4.47 0.89
N SER A 103 7.11 5.08 1.26
CA SER A 103 6.66 5.65 2.56
C SER A 103 5.12 5.57 2.63
N ILE A 104 4.49 6.23 3.62
CA ILE A 104 3.03 6.35 3.72
C ILE A 104 2.51 7.54 2.89
N SER A 105 3.11 8.72 3.00
CA SER A 105 2.65 9.90 2.28
C SER A 105 2.97 9.82 0.79
N SER A 106 1.93 9.88 -0.05
CA SER A 106 2.07 10.09 -1.49
C SER A 106 2.92 11.33 -1.85
N GLY A 107 2.83 12.40 -1.05
CA GLY A 107 3.65 13.60 -1.27
C GLY A 107 5.14 13.36 -1.01
N VAL A 108 5.46 12.51 -0.03
CA VAL A 108 6.84 12.10 0.28
C VAL A 108 7.36 11.14 -0.79
N CYS A 109 6.57 10.15 -1.20
CA CYS A 109 6.97 9.21 -2.24
C CYS A 109 7.28 9.89 -3.59
N ASN A 110 6.57 10.96 -3.96
CA ASN A 110 6.89 11.78 -5.13
C ASN A 110 8.32 12.35 -5.09
N LYS A 111 8.92 12.51 -3.90
CA LYS A 111 10.29 13.00 -3.72
C LYS A 111 11.30 11.87 -3.54
N ILE A 112 10.89 10.77 -2.90
CA ILE A 112 11.76 9.62 -2.67
C ILE A 112 12.01 8.82 -3.94
N ALA A 113 11.01 8.61 -4.80
CA ALA A 113 11.18 7.79 -6.00
C ALA A 113 12.37 8.24 -6.88
N PRO A 114 12.47 9.52 -7.31
CA PRO A 114 13.65 9.97 -8.07
C PRO A 114 14.94 9.91 -7.25
N LEU A 115 14.89 10.18 -5.93
CA LEU A 115 16.07 10.07 -5.08
C LEU A 115 16.59 8.62 -4.99
N ALA A 116 15.69 7.65 -4.82
CA ALA A 116 16.03 6.24 -4.75
C ALA A 116 16.69 5.75 -6.05
N GLU A 117 16.17 6.22 -7.19
CA GLU A 117 16.74 5.95 -8.51
C GLU A 117 18.15 6.53 -8.65
N ASP A 118 18.34 7.80 -8.27
CA ASP A 118 19.64 8.48 -8.31
C ASP A 118 20.68 7.76 -7.42
N LEU A 119 20.26 7.32 -6.24
CA LEU A 119 21.10 6.58 -5.28
C LEU A 119 21.27 5.10 -5.63
N LYS A 120 20.52 4.57 -6.62
CA LYS A 120 20.50 3.15 -7.02
C LYS A 120 20.24 2.20 -5.84
N VAL A 121 19.33 2.60 -4.96
CA VAL A 121 18.87 1.78 -3.84
C VAL A 121 17.49 1.21 -4.15
N LEU A 122 17.28 -0.07 -3.85
CA LEU A 122 15.97 -0.69 -3.97
C LEU A 122 14.98 0.03 -3.05
N ASN A 123 13.90 0.57 -3.61
CA ASN A 123 12.87 1.26 -2.86
C ASN A 123 11.50 0.63 -3.11
N PHE A 124 10.94 0.02 -2.07
CA PHE A 124 9.58 -0.48 -2.05
C PHE A 124 8.67 0.59 -1.48
N MET A 125 7.84 1.17 -2.34
CA MET A 125 6.69 1.98 -1.97
C MET A 125 5.67 1.07 -1.30
N TRP A 126 5.76 0.98 0.02
CA TRP A 126 5.00 0.00 0.77
C TRP A 126 3.56 0.44 1.03
N ASP A 127 3.24 1.74 1.10
CA ASP A 127 1.87 2.21 1.40
C ASP A 127 1.37 3.38 0.52
N CYS A 128 2.24 4.30 0.11
CA CYS A 128 1.82 5.47 -0.65
C CYS A 128 1.14 5.13 -1.98
N GLY A 129 -0.01 5.79 -2.23
CA GLY A 129 -0.96 5.36 -3.24
C GLY A 129 -1.03 6.19 -4.52
N THR A 130 -0.40 7.37 -4.62
CA THR A 130 -0.55 8.18 -5.87
C THR A 130 -0.10 7.38 -7.10
N GLN A 131 -0.99 7.24 -8.08
CA GLN A 131 -0.70 6.50 -9.31
C GLN A 131 0.48 7.14 -10.08
N ARG A 132 0.66 8.47 -9.93
CA ARG A 132 1.45 9.31 -10.84
C ARG A 132 2.91 8.90 -10.91
N ILE A 133 3.46 8.44 -9.79
CA ILE A 133 4.88 8.08 -9.66
C ILE A 133 5.31 7.07 -10.73
N LEU A 134 4.52 6.00 -10.95
CA LEU A 134 4.87 4.93 -11.89
C LEU A 134 4.19 5.09 -13.27
N GLU A 135 3.28 6.06 -13.41
CA GLU A 135 2.64 6.37 -14.70
C GLU A 135 3.34 7.51 -15.46
N GLU A 136 3.95 8.45 -14.75
CA GLU A 136 4.61 9.62 -15.34
C GLU A 136 6.11 9.40 -15.57
N ASP A 137 6.72 8.53 -14.77
CA ASP A 137 8.15 8.23 -14.80
C ASP A 137 8.43 6.72 -14.84
N LYS A 138 9.68 6.37 -15.19
CA LYS A 138 10.17 5.00 -15.19
C LYS A 138 11.37 4.90 -14.27
N TYR A 139 11.36 3.89 -13.41
CA TYR A 139 12.42 3.65 -12.44
C TYR A 139 12.93 2.22 -12.58
N ASN A 140 14.22 2.02 -12.33
CA ASN A 140 14.84 0.71 -12.28
C ASN A 140 14.87 0.16 -10.85
N TYR A 141 14.89 1.01 -9.84
CA TYR A 141 15.02 0.60 -8.44
C TYR A 141 13.78 0.87 -7.58
N VAL A 142 12.73 1.48 -8.14
CA VAL A 142 11.51 1.83 -7.42
C VAL A 142 10.36 0.92 -7.83
N PHE A 143 9.73 0.29 -6.84
CA PHE A 143 8.62 -0.65 -7.02
C PHE A 143 7.54 -0.37 -5.98
N ARG A 144 6.28 -0.73 -6.27
CA ARG A 144 5.16 -0.63 -5.32
C ARG A 144 4.61 -2.02 -5.03
N THR A 145 4.57 -2.41 -3.76
CA THR A 145 4.21 -3.78 -3.33
C THR A 145 2.72 -3.97 -3.03
N GLN A 146 1.92 -2.94 -3.28
CA GLN A 146 0.46 -2.91 -3.13
C GLN A 146 -0.17 -2.23 -4.37
N ALA A 147 -1.48 -2.02 -4.37
CA ALA A 147 -2.20 -1.30 -5.42
C ALA A 147 -1.75 0.18 -5.60
N ASN A 148 -2.53 0.97 -6.33
CA ASN A 148 -2.42 2.42 -6.30
C ASN A 148 -3.83 3.02 -6.21
N ALA A 149 -3.91 4.35 -6.20
CA ALA A 149 -5.16 5.07 -6.00
C ALA A 149 -6.25 4.67 -7.01
N THR A 150 -5.90 4.18 -8.20
CA THR A 150 -6.88 3.90 -9.26
C THR A 150 -7.85 2.77 -8.88
N PRO A 151 -7.40 1.52 -8.65
CA PRO A 151 -8.29 0.47 -8.17
C PRO A 151 -8.86 0.79 -6.78
N GLU A 152 -8.08 1.40 -5.88
CA GLU A 152 -8.51 1.75 -4.51
C GLU A 152 -9.68 2.74 -4.46
N VAL A 153 -9.80 3.61 -5.47
CA VAL A 153 -10.87 4.62 -5.57
C VAL A 153 -11.98 4.18 -6.52
N LEU A 154 -11.67 3.38 -7.55
CA LEU A 154 -12.70 2.82 -8.43
C LEU A 154 -13.55 1.77 -7.72
N ALA A 155 -12.95 0.86 -6.94
CA ALA A 155 -13.69 -0.17 -6.21
C ALA A 155 -14.83 0.39 -5.32
N PRO A 156 -14.62 1.39 -4.44
CA PRO A 156 -15.71 1.97 -3.64
C PRO A 156 -16.74 2.72 -4.48
N LEU A 157 -16.35 3.35 -5.61
CA LEU A 157 -17.31 3.93 -6.55
C LEU A 157 -18.20 2.86 -7.17
N LEU A 158 -17.61 1.76 -7.66
CA LEU A 158 -18.37 0.65 -8.25
C LEU A 158 -19.28 -0.02 -7.21
N TYR A 159 -18.80 -0.20 -5.98
CA TYR A 159 -19.62 -0.67 -4.87
C TYR A 159 -20.82 0.24 -4.61
N LEU A 160 -20.60 1.56 -4.55
CA LEU A 160 -21.66 2.56 -4.37
C LEU A 160 -22.68 2.49 -5.52
N LEU A 161 -22.21 2.47 -6.76
CA LEU A 161 -23.08 2.38 -7.94
C LEU A 161 -23.90 1.09 -7.97
N LYS A 162 -23.33 -0.02 -7.51
CA LYS A 162 -23.99 -1.33 -7.48
C LYS A 162 -25.01 -1.48 -6.36
N THR A 163 -24.77 -0.83 -5.21
CA THR A 163 -25.58 -1.05 -3.99
C THR A 163 -26.53 0.10 -3.67
N LYS A 164 -26.21 1.31 -4.11
CA LYS A 164 -26.96 2.55 -3.83
C LYS A 164 -27.02 3.43 -5.08
N PRO A 165 -27.53 2.95 -6.22
CA PRO A 165 -27.48 3.66 -7.51
C PRO A 165 -28.28 4.96 -7.56
N ASP A 166 -29.21 5.21 -6.63
CA ASP A 166 -30.22 6.27 -6.79
C ASP A 166 -29.76 7.66 -6.35
N PHE A 167 -28.56 7.79 -5.77
CA PHE A 167 -28.01 9.08 -5.34
C PHE A 167 -27.90 10.09 -6.50
N LYS A 168 -28.16 11.36 -6.20
CA LYS A 168 -28.17 12.48 -7.15
C LYS A 168 -27.13 13.54 -6.80
N THR A 169 -26.70 13.59 -5.54
CA THR A 169 -25.75 14.58 -5.03
C THR A 169 -24.62 13.92 -4.26
N ILE A 170 -23.41 14.44 -4.45
CA ILE A 170 -22.23 14.01 -3.70
C ILE A 170 -21.44 15.22 -3.20
N ALA A 171 -20.87 15.11 -2.01
CA ALA A 171 -19.84 16.00 -1.52
C ALA A 171 -18.57 15.22 -1.17
N VAL A 172 -17.42 15.88 -1.20
CA VAL A 172 -16.12 15.29 -0.83
C VAL A 172 -15.43 16.07 0.28
N VAL A 173 -14.80 15.36 1.21
CA VAL A 173 -13.91 15.91 2.24
C VAL A 173 -12.61 15.10 2.25
N ASN A 174 -11.54 15.63 1.67
CA ASN A 174 -10.26 14.92 1.55
C ASN A 174 -9.10 15.76 2.07
N GLN A 175 -8.03 15.13 2.55
CA GLN A 175 -6.81 15.86 2.93
C GLN A 175 -6.20 16.63 1.75
N ASP A 176 -5.78 17.88 1.98
CA ASP A 176 -5.23 18.77 0.94
C ASP A 176 -3.76 18.48 0.61
N TYR A 177 -3.53 17.34 -0.02
CA TYR A 177 -2.22 16.95 -0.56
C TYR A 177 -2.40 15.91 -1.69
N ALA A 178 -1.29 15.40 -2.23
CA ALA A 178 -1.27 14.50 -3.39
C ALA A 178 -2.34 13.40 -3.34
N TRP A 179 -2.42 12.61 -2.27
CA TRP A 179 -3.39 11.51 -2.17
C TRP A 179 -4.84 11.99 -2.23
N GLY A 180 -5.24 12.98 -1.43
CA GLY A 180 -6.63 13.43 -1.37
C GLY A 180 -7.09 14.11 -2.66
N ARG A 181 -6.19 14.85 -3.32
CA ARG A 181 -6.41 15.48 -4.62
C ARG A 181 -6.49 14.46 -5.76
N ASP A 182 -5.52 13.56 -5.84
CA ASP A 182 -5.47 12.53 -6.89
C ASP A 182 -6.65 11.54 -6.75
N SER A 183 -7.01 11.16 -5.52
CA SER A 183 -8.18 10.32 -5.26
C SER A 183 -9.46 10.98 -5.74
N TRP A 184 -9.63 12.28 -5.49
CA TRP A 184 -10.81 12.99 -5.97
C TRP A 184 -10.80 13.16 -7.49
N ALA A 185 -9.65 13.39 -8.12
CA ALA A 185 -9.54 13.44 -9.57
C ALA A 185 -10.01 12.12 -10.21
N ILE A 186 -9.50 10.99 -9.72
CA ILE A 186 -9.89 9.64 -10.15
C ILE A 186 -11.39 9.41 -9.94
N PHE A 187 -11.89 9.64 -8.71
CA PHE A 187 -13.29 9.39 -8.36
C PHE A 187 -14.24 10.25 -9.19
N SER A 188 -14.00 11.56 -9.25
CA SER A 188 -14.89 12.51 -9.92
C SER A 188 -14.89 12.31 -11.43
N GLN A 189 -13.75 11.94 -12.03
CA GLN A 189 -13.69 11.61 -13.44
C GLN A 189 -14.45 10.32 -13.76
N ALA A 190 -14.25 9.27 -12.97
CA ALA A 190 -14.97 8.01 -13.14
C ALA A 190 -16.48 8.22 -12.91
N LEU A 191 -16.87 9.02 -11.92
CA LEU A 191 -18.26 9.37 -11.66
C LEU A 191 -18.89 10.10 -12.86
N LYS A 192 -18.20 11.05 -13.49
CA LYS A 192 -18.67 11.73 -14.71
C LYS A 192 -18.91 10.77 -15.87
N VAL A 193 -18.11 9.71 -15.99
CA VAL A 193 -18.25 8.71 -17.05
C VAL A 193 -19.38 7.73 -16.75
N LEU A 194 -19.46 7.24 -15.51
CA LEU A 194 -20.35 6.14 -15.13
C LEU A 194 -21.74 6.61 -14.68
N LYS A 195 -21.84 7.84 -14.18
CA LYS A 195 -23.09 8.43 -13.66
C LYS A 195 -23.09 9.96 -13.81
N PRO A 196 -23.11 10.48 -15.05
CA PRO A 196 -22.97 11.91 -15.36
C PRO A 196 -24.03 12.82 -14.71
N ASP A 197 -25.19 12.28 -14.35
CA ASP A 197 -26.31 13.05 -13.77
C ASP A 197 -26.11 13.41 -12.28
N VAL A 198 -25.05 12.92 -11.63
CA VAL A 198 -24.75 13.26 -10.23
C VAL A 198 -24.13 14.65 -10.13
N LYS A 199 -24.71 15.49 -9.28
CA LYS A 199 -24.18 16.81 -8.97
C LYS A 199 -23.18 16.75 -7.81
N VAL A 200 -21.97 17.22 -8.03
CA VAL A 200 -21.04 17.55 -6.95
C VAL A 200 -21.51 18.84 -6.28
N VAL A 201 -21.92 18.78 -5.02
CA VAL A 201 -22.49 19.94 -4.29
C VAL A 201 -21.47 20.66 -3.41
N ALA A 202 -20.37 20.01 -3.06
CA ALA A 202 -19.24 20.62 -2.38
C ALA A 202 -17.96 19.79 -2.51
N GLU A 203 -16.82 20.49 -2.53
CA GLU A 203 -15.50 19.91 -2.44
C GLU A 203 -14.72 20.61 -1.33
N PHE A 204 -14.32 19.85 -0.31
CA PHE A 204 -13.55 20.36 0.81
C PHE A 204 -12.19 19.66 0.89
N PHE A 205 -11.14 20.48 1.01
CA PHE A 205 -9.77 20.03 1.17
C PHE A 205 -9.15 20.65 2.42
N PRO A 206 -9.50 20.17 3.62
CA PRO A 206 -8.81 20.58 4.84
C PRO A 206 -7.33 20.20 4.78
N LYS A 207 -6.49 21.01 5.41
CA LYS A 207 -5.04 20.73 5.49
C LYS A 207 -4.79 19.38 6.17
N PHE A 208 -3.79 18.65 5.71
CA PHE A 208 -3.33 17.44 6.38
C PHE A 208 -2.95 17.73 7.85
N GLY A 209 -3.42 16.91 8.78
CA GLY A 209 -3.28 17.14 10.22
C GLY A 209 -4.31 18.10 10.80
N ALA A 210 -5.44 18.33 10.13
CA ALA A 210 -6.50 19.21 10.63
C ALA A 210 -7.12 18.64 11.93
N ALA A 211 -7.12 19.46 12.99
CA ALA A 211 -7.72 19.11 14.28
C ALA A 211 -9.22 19.43 14.38
N ASP A 212 -9.78 20.15 13.40
CA ASP A 212 -11.16 20.57 13.39
C ASP A 212 -11.76 20.55 11.98
N PHE A 213 -12.97 19.99 11.87
CA PHE A 213 -13.77 19.86 10.65
C PHE A 213 -15.15 20.54 10.81
N SER A 214 -15.33 21.38 11.84
CA SER A 214 -16.61 22.03 12.17
C SER A 214 -17.18 22.86 11.01
N THR A 215 -16.32 23.47 10.19
CA THR A 215 -16.72 24.26 9.02
C THR A 215 -17.30 23.36 7.93
N GLU A 216 -16.58 22.29 7.59
CA GLU A 216 -16.96 21.29 6.60
C GLU A 216 -18.27 20.62 7.00
N VAL A 217 -18.36 20.13 8.25
CA VAL A 217 -19.56 19.49 8.79
C VAL A 217 -20.77 20.45 8.77
N SER A 218 -20.58 21.73 9.08
CA SER A 218 -21.68 22.72 9.04
C SER A 218 -22.21 22.91 7.62
N ARG A 219 -21.32 23.01 6.64
CA ARG A 219 -21.70 23.16 5.23
C ARG A 219 -22.38 21.91 4.70
N LEU A 220 -21.89 20.72 5.06
CA LEU A 220 -22.50 19.45 4.65
C LEU A 220 -23.92 19.28 5.20
N LEU A 221 -24.17 19.65 6.46
CA LEU A 221 -25.52 19.64 7.05
C LEU A 221 -26.49 20.60 6.34
N ALA A 222 -25.99 21.75 5.86
CA ALA A 222 -26.80 22.70 5.11
C ALA A 222 -27.10 22.21 3.68
N LEU A 223 -26.12 21.60 3.03
CA LEU A 223 -26.22 21.09 1.65
C LEU A 223 -27.00 19.78 1.53
N LYS A 224 -26.99 18.94 2.57
CA LYS A 224 -27.64 17.62 2.63
C LYS A 224 -27.34 16.75 1.40
N PRO A 225 -26.07 16.49 1.06
CA PRO A 225 -25.74 15.59 -0.03
C PRO A 225 -26.25 14.17 0.26
N ASP A 226 -26.65 13.44 -0.78
CA ASP A 226 -27.04 12.03 -0.65
C ASP A 226 -25.84 11.18 -0.20
N VAL A 227 -24.65 11.49 -0.74
CA VAL A 227 -23.39 10.79 -0.48
C VAL A 227 -22.30 11.76 -0.03
N ILE A 228 -21.51 11.37 0.96
CA ILE A 228 -20.28 12.04 1.38
C ILE A 228 -19.12 11.06 1.19
N LEU A 229 -18.19 11.42 0.30
CA LEU A 229 -16.94 10.70 0.09
C LEU A 229 -15.84 11.32 0.96
N SER A 230 -15.08 10.48 1.66
CA SER A 230 -13.79 10.88 2.22
C SER A 230 -12.76 9.78 2.03
N THR A 231 -11.66 10.10 1.37
CA THR A 231 -10.47 9.25 1.29
C THR A 231 -9.40 9.66 2.30
N SER A 232 -9.74 10.49 3.28
CA SER A 232 -8.84 10.81 4.39
C SER A 232 -8.49 9.56 5.20
N TRP A 233 -7.36 9.59 5.91
CA TRP A 233 -6.90 8.50 6.76
C TRP A 233 -6.26 9.02 8.05
N GLY A 234 -5.96 8.09 8.97
CA GLY A 234 -5.33 8.40 10.25
C GLY A 234 -6.19 9.28 11.14
N GLY A 235 -5.56 10.10 11.97
CA GLY A 235 -6.25 10.98 12.92
C GLY A 235 -7.22 11.99 12.28
N ASP A 236 -6.96 12.41 11.03
CA ASP A 236 -7.84 13.33 10.30
C ASP A 236 -9.19 12.67 9.99
N LEU A 237 -9.18 11.43 9.49
CA LEU A 237 -10.39 10.65 9.28
C LEU A 237 -11.13 10.43 10.60
N ASP A 238 -10.40 10.05 11.65
CA ASP A 238 -11.00 9.79 12.95
C ASP A 238 -11.71 11.04 13.49
N THR A 239 -11.06 12.20 13.39
CA THR A 239 -11.62 13.49 13.83
C THR A 239 -12.85 13.88 13.01
N PHE A 240 -12.77 13.76 11.69
CA PHE A 240 -13.89 14.06 10.80
C PHE A 240 -15.11 13.19 11.12
N VAL A 241 -14.93 11.87 11.26
CA VAL A 241 -16.04 10.94 11.57
C VAL A 241 -16.67 11.26 12.92
N ARG A 242 -15.87 11.49 13.97
CA ARG A 242 -16.41 11.83 15.30
C ARG A 242 -17.24 13.11 15.26
N GLN A 243 -16.71 14.17 14.64
CA GLN A 243 -17.44 15.44 14.54
C GLN A 243 -18.69 15.34 13.67
N ALA A 244 -18.63 14.58 12.58
CA ALA A 244 -19.78 14.28 11.72
C ALA A 244 -20.88 13.52 12.50
N ASN A 245 -20.50 12.50 13.29
CA ASN A 245 -21.43 11.73 14.10
C ASN A 245 -22.08 12.56 15.22
N GLN A 246 -21.29 13.30 15.98
CA GLN A 246 -21.77 14.18 17.05
C GLN A 246 -22.82 15.20 16.58
N ARG A 247 -22.69 15.64 15.32
CA ARG A 247 -23.61 16.60 14.69
C ARG A 247 -24.70 15.96 13.85
N GLY A 248 -24.78 14.63 13.83
CA GLY A 248 -25.85 13.86 13.19
C GLY A 248 -25.77 13.76 11.67
N LEU A 249 -24.60 14.00 11.07
CA LEU A 249 -24.44 14.02 9.61
C LEU A 249 -24.67 12.64 8.96
N PHE A 250 -24.35 11.55 9.67
CA PHE A 250 -24.66 10.18 9.24
C PHE A 250 -26.17 9.89 9.14
N LYS A 251 -27.03 10.72 9.77
CA LYS A 251 -28.50 10.55 9.68
C LYS A 251 -29.07 11.09 8.37
N SER A 252 -28.33 11.94 7.66
CA SER A 252 -28.81 12.61 6.44
C SER A 252 -28.08 12.19 5.18
N SER A 253 -26.91 11.57 5.29
CA SER A 253 -26.04 11.26 4.15
C SER A 253 -25.42 9.87 4.32
N LEU A 254 -25.31 9.14 3.22
CA LEU A 254 -24.51 7.93 3.16
C LEU A 254 -23.03 8.31 3.10
N PHE A 255 -22.20 7.67 3.92
CA PHE A 255 -20.76 7.87 3.89
C PHE A 255 -20.08 6.76 3.07
N VAL A 256 -19.12 7.17 2.25
CA VAL A 256 -18.18 6.28 1.55
C VAL A 256 -16.79 6.65 2.05
N LEU A 257 -16.18 5.73 2.82
CA LEU A 257 -14.91 5.92 3.51
C LEU A 257 -13.94 4.78 3.12
N PRO A 258 -13.28 4.86 1.95
CA PRO A 258 -12.50 3.74 1.41
C PRO A 258 -11.25 3.34 2.23
N LEU A 259 -10.94 4.09 3.31
CA LEU A 259 -9.77 3.93 4.18
C LEU A 259 -10.18 3.67 5.64
N ALA A 260 -11.49 3.62 5.94
CA ALA A 260 -11.99 3.52 7.32
C ALA A 260 -11.81 2.15 7.98
N GLU A 261 -11.38 1.11 7.24
CA GLU A 261 -10.95 -0.15 7.85
C GLU A 261 -9.92 0.10 8.95
N SER A 262 -8.98 1.02 8.67
CA SER A 262 -7.92 1.39 9.62
C SER A 262 -8.40 2.11 10.88
N SER A 263 -9.68 2.49 10.93
CA SER A 263 -10.26 3.31 11.99
C SER A 263 -11.39 2.61 12.74
N LEU A 264 -11.87 1.44 12.29
CA LEU A 264 -13.03 0.75 12.88
C LEU A 264 -12.93 0.62 14.41
N GLN A 265 -11.84 0.02 14.90
CA GLN A 265 -11.64 -0.18 16.34
C GLN A 265 -11.52 1.13 17.12
N ARG A 266 -10.81 2.13 16.56
CA ARG A 266 -10.60 3.42 17.25
C ARG A 266 -11.86 4.26 17.29
N LEU A 267 -12.66 4.24 16.24
CA LEU A 267 -13.93 4.97 16.16
C LEU A 267 -15.01 4.32 17.01
N GLY A 268 -14.99 2.99 17.17
CA GLY A 268 -15.97 2.32 18.01
C GLY A 268 -17.38 2.59 17.52
N THR A 269 -18.22 3.14 18.39
CA THR A 269 -19.61 3.50 18.08
C THR A 269 -19.75 4.83 17.34
N ASP A 270 -18.67 5.61 17.16
CA ASP A 270 -18.73 6.86 16.40
C ASP A 270 -18.87 6.64 14.90
N LEU A 271 -18.49 5.46 14.41
CA LEU A 271 -18.77 5.02 13.05
C LEU A 271 -19.99 4.09 13.08
N PRO A 272 -21.16 4.53 12.59
CA PRO A 272 -22.39 3.74 12.67
C PRO A 272 -22.45 2.65 11.58
N GLU A 273 -23.46 1.78 11.69
CA GLU A 273 -23.74 0.75 10.68
C GLU A 273 -24.13 1.34 9.31
N GLY A 274 -23.90 0.58 8.24
CA GLY A 274 -24.31 0.90 6.88
C GLY A 274 -23.39 1.87 6.13
N VAL A 275 -22.26 2.27 6.73
CA VAL A 275 -21.23 3.09 6.06
C VAL A 275 -20.43 2.20 5.12
N ILE A 276 -20.20 2.65 3.88
CA ILE A 276 -19.35 1.93 2.92
C ILE A 276 -17.89 2.16 3.30
N VAL A 277 -17.15 1.08 3.55
CA VAL A 277 -15.78 1.09 4.03
C VAL A 277 -14.89 0.24 3.12
N GLY A 278 -13.67 0.72 2.87
CA GLY A 278 -12.62 -0.03 2.21
C GLY A 278 -11.38 -0.19 3.08
N GLY A 279 -10.51 -1.12 2.67
CA GLY A 279 -9.24 -1.43 3.32
C GLY A 279 -8.00 -1.19 2.48
N ARG A 280 -8.08 -0.43 1.37
CA ARG A 280 -6.99 -0.21 0.39
C ARG A 280 -6.23 -1.51 0.05
N GLY A 281 -6.76 -2.31 -0.86
CA GLY A 281 -6.42 -3.72 -1.01
C GLY A 281 -7.52 -4.63 -0.44
N ASP A 282 -7.29 -5.93 -0.35
CA ASP A 282 -8.24 -6.88 0.24
C ASP A 282 -8.04 -7.08 1.75
N HIS A 283 -7.52 -6.03 2.41
CA HIS A 283 -7.08 -6.07 3.79
C HIS A 283 -8.22 -6.03 4.78
N TYR A 284 -8.26 -7.05 5.65
CA TYR A 284 -9.18 -7.08 6.76
C TYR A 284 -8.77 -8.13 7.79
N PHE A 285 -8.82 -7.81 9.09
CA PHE A 285 -8.45 -8.78 10.13
C PHE A 285 -9.38 -10.01 10.21
N LEU A 286 -10.60 -9.91 9.64
CA LEU A 286 -11.50 -11.05 9.40
C LEU A 286 -11.64 -11.34 7.90
N HIS A 287 -10.54 -11.24 7.15
CA HIS A 287 -10.54 -11.49 5.71
C HIS A 287 -11.31 -12.77 5.39
N PRO A 288 -12.36 -12.71 4.55
CA PRO A 288 -13.34 -13.79 4.43
C PRO A 288 -12.76 -15.11 3.94
N GLU A 289 -11.75 -15.05 3.07
CA GLU A 289 -11.06 -16.24 2.54
C GLU A 289 -9.85 -16.70 3.37
N ARG A 290 -9.30 -15.85 4.24
CA ARG A 290 -8.04 -16.13 4.97
C ARG A 290 -8.26 -16.43 6.44
N ILE A 291 -9.44 -16.13 7.00
CA ILE A 291 -9.75 -16.35 8.42
C ILE A 291 -9.59 -17.81 8.88
N GLY A 292 -9.73 -18.78 7.97
CA GLY A 292 -9.49 -20.21 8.25
C GLY A 292 -8.02 -20.66 8.13
N ASP A 293 -7.12 -19.82 7.62
CA ASP A 293 -5.70 -20.13 7.46
C ASP A 293 -4.97 -19.99 8.82
N ALA A 294 -4.25 -21.03 9.23
CA ALA A 294 -3.58 -21.07 10.52
C ALA A 294 -2.49 -20.01 10.68
N LYS A 295 -1.77 -19.66 9.60
CA LYS A 295 -0.72 -18.62 9.64
C LYS A 295 -1.36 -17.24 9.74
N PHE A 296 -2.44 -17.01 8.99
CA PHE A 296 -3.22 -15.76 9.09
C PHE A 296 -3.72 -15.57 10.52
N LYS A 297 -4.42 -16.57 11.07
CA LYS A 297 -4.95 -16.51 12.44
C LYS A 297 -3.84 -16.29 13.47
N ALA A 298 -2.73 -17.02 13.37
CA ALA A 298 -1.60 -16.86 14.29
C ALA A 298 -1.02 -15.44 14.27
N PHE A 299 -0.89 -14.83 13.09
CA PHE A 299 -0.42 -13.45 12.98
C PHE A 299 -1.41 -12.46 13.58
N MET A 300 -2.72 -12.59 13.27
CA MET A 300 -3.76 -11.73 13.83
C MET A 300 -3.79 -11.79 15.37
N ASP A 301 -3.73 -13.00 15.93
CA ASP A 301 -3.72 -13.22 17.38
C ASP A 301 -2.44 -12.65 18.03
N ALA A 302 -1.26 -12.93 17.46
CA ALA A 302 0.00 -12.44 17.99
C ALA A 302 0.08 -10.90 17.95
N PHE A 303 -0.42 -10.29 16.87
CA PHE A 303 -0.45 -8.83 16.75
C PHE A 303 -1.40 -8.22 17.78
N LYS A 304 -2.59 -8.80 17.94
CA LYS A 304 -3.56 -8.36 18.95
C LYS A 304 -3.02 -8.51 20.37
N GLN A 305 -2.31 -9.61 20.65
CA GLN A 305 -1.68 -9.85 21.94
C GLN A 305 -0.57 -8.84 22.24
N LYS A 306 0.29 -8.52 21.25
CA LYS A 306 1.40 -7.58 21.40
C LYS A 306 0.91 -6.13 21.57
N THR A 307 -0.06 -5.72 20.76
CA THR A 307 -0.43 -4.30 20.60
C THR A 307 -1.74 -3.90 21.28
N GLY A 308 -2.57 -4.87 21.67
CA GLY A 308 -3.94 -4.63 22.12
C GLY A 308 -4.90 -4.20 21.01
N SER A 309 -4.48 -4.12 19.75
CA SER A 309 -5.28 -3.69 18.60
C SER A 309 -5.32 -4.74 17.50
N TYR A 310 -6.39 -4.76 16.71
CA TYR A 310 -6.45 -5.63 15.54
C TYR A 310 -5.56 -5.06 14.41
N PRO A 311 -4.94 -5.91 13.58
CA PRO A 311 -4.26 -5.45 12.38
C PRO A 311 -5.17 -4.62 11.49
N ILE A 312 -4.65 -3.49 11.03
CA ILE A 312 -5.30 -2.57 10.07
C ILE A 312 -4.51 -2.57 8.76
N TYR A 313 -5.06 -2.07 7.66
CA TYR A 313 -4.44 -2.20 6.33
C TYR A 313 -2.95 -1.82 6.21
N PRO A 314 -2.37 -0.81 6.91
CA PRO A 314 -0.92 -0.60 6.83
C PRO A 314 -0.07 -1.75 7.43
N VAL A 315 -0.64 -2.56 8.33
CA VAL A 315 -0.02 -3.82 8.77
C VAL A 315 0.07 -4.82 7.62
N PHE A 316 -0.97 -4.89 6.77
CA PHE A 316 -1.00 -5.78 5.63
C PHE A 316 -0.07 -5.31 4.51
N HIS A 317 -0.06 -4.01 4.21
CA HIS A 317 0.90 -3.40 3.30
C HIS A 317 2.35 -3.64 3.72
N MET A 318 2.65 -3.52 5.02
CA MET A 318 3.97 -3.87 5.54
C MET A 318 4.28 -5.36 5.34
N ALA A 319 3.32 -6.25 5.61
CA ALA A 319 3.47 -7.68 5.34
C ALA A 319 3.72 -7.99 3.86
N GLN A 320 3.09 -7.25 2.95
CA GLN A 320 3.34 -7.35 1.51
C GLN A 320 4.75 -6.92 1.12
N ALA A 321 5.26 -5.83 1.69
CA ALA A 321 6.64 -5.39 1.45
C ALA A 321 7.66 -6.45 1.87
N PHE A 322 7.47 -7.09 3.04
CA PHE A 322 8.30 -8.20 3.48
C PHE A 322 8.13 -9.46 2.62
N ALA A 323 6.90 -9.82 2.23
CA ALA A 323 6.66 -10.96 1.35
C ALA A 323 7.29 -10.75 -0.05
N ALA A 324 7.20 -9.54 -0.60
CA ALA A 324 7.86 -9.16 -1.84
C ALA A 324 9.39 -9.25 -1.71
N LEU A 325 9.94 -8.79 -0.57
CA LEU A 325 11.37 -8.89 -0.27
C LEU A 325 11.85 -10.35 -0.27
N GLU A 326 11.20 -11.22 0.50
CA GLU A 326 11.57 -12.64 0.55
C GLU A 326 11.48 -13.30 -0.83
N ALA A 327 10.40 -13.02 -1.56
CA ALA A 327 10.16 -13.58 -2.90
C ALA A 327 11.19 -13.09 -3.93
N VAL A 328 11.49 -11.79 -3.97
CA VAL A 328 12.43 -11.24 -4.95
C VAL A 328 13.86 -11.70 -4.69
N TYR A 329 14.30 -11.76 -3.43
CA TYR A 329 15.63 -12.26 -3.10
C TYR A 329 15.74 -13.76 -3.40
N GLY A 330 14.68 -14.54 -3.15
CA GLY A 330 14.61 -15.95 -3.57
C GLY A 330 14.76 -16.11 -5.09
N LYS A 331 14.00 -15.34 -5.87
CA LYS A 331 14.06 -15.35 -7.34
C LYS A 331 15.43 -14.91 -7.85
N ALA A 332 16.00 -13.84 -7.29
CA ALA A 332 17.29 -13.30 -7.70
C ALA A 332 18.47 -14.21 -7.32
N VAL A 333 18.47 -14.82 -6.13
CA VAL A 333 19.48 -15.83 -5.73
C VAL A 333 19.42 -17.03 -6.66
N ALA A 334 18.23 -17.54 -6.97
CA ALA A 334 18.06 -18.67 -7.90
C ALA A 334 18.61 -18.32 -9.30
N ALA A 335 18.26 -17.15 -9.83
CA ALA A 335 18.76 -16.67 -11.12
C ALA A 335 20.28 -16.42 -11.13
N ASN A 336 20.88 -16.13 -9.97
CA ASN A 336 22.31 -15.91 -9.80
C ASN A 336 23.09 -17.20 -9.41
N GLY A 337 22.54 -18.38 -9.70
CA GLY A 337 23.20 -19.66 -9.44
C GLY A 337 23.43 -19.96 -7.95
N GLY A 338 22.52 -19.49 -7.08
CA GLY A 338 22.58 -19.67 -5.63
C GLY A 338 23.46 -18.65 -4.91
N LYS A 339 24.07 -17.70 -5.62
CA LYS A 339 24.90 -16.63 -5.04
C LYS A 339 24.05 -15.45 -4.60
N TRP A 340 24.54 -14.71 -3.61
CA TRP A 340 23.87 -13.48 -3.17
C TRP A 340 23.80 -12.46 -4.32
N PRO A 341 22.62 -11.90 -4.63
CA PRO A 341 22.44 -11.01 -5.78
C PRO A 341 22.90 -9.57 -5.48
N SER A 342 23.26 -8.82 -6.53
CA SER A 342 23.39 -7.36 -6.46
C SER A 342 22.02 -6.67 -6.49
N HIS A 343 21.96 -5.37 -6.16
CA HIS A 343 20.73 -4.57 -6.26
C HIS A 343 20.13 -4.63 -7.68
N ASP A 344 20.95 -4.49 -8.73
CA ASP A 344 20.51 -4.61 -10.12
C ASP A 344 19.87 -5.97 -10.44
N GLN A 345 20.40 -7.05 -9.85
CA GLN A 345 19.85 -8.39 -10.06
C GLN A 345 18.50 -8.57 -9.34
N VAL A 346 18.37 -8.01 -8.14
CA VAL A 346 17.10 -7.97 -7.41
C VAL A 346 16.07 -7.11 -8.14
N ALA A 347 16.44 -5.90 -8.56
CA ALA A 347 15.60 -5.01 -9.36
C ALA A 347 15.09 -5.68 -10.64
N LYS A 348 15.97 -6.35 -11.39
CA LYS A 348 15.59 -7.10 -12.60
C LYS A 348 14.67 -8.28 -12.32
N ALA A 349 14.64 -8.80 -11.09
CA ALA A 349 13.77 -9.89 -10.70
C ALA A 349 12.36 -9.41 -10.26
N MET A 350 12.15 -8.11 -10.03
CA MET A 350 10.87 -7.56 -9.58
C MET A 350 9.74 -7.67 -10.62
N PRO A 351 9.91 -7.30 -11.90
CA PRO A 351 8.85 -7.49 -12.89
C PRO A 351 8.38 -8.96 -12.99
N GLY A 352 7.07 -9.16 -12.98
CA GLY A 352 6.41 -10.47 -12.95
C GLY A 352 6.66 -11.26 -11.66
N LEU A 353 7.07 -10.59 -10.58
CA LEU A 353 7.15 -11.22 -9.26
C LEU A 353 5.73 -11.38 -8.71
N THR A 354 5.38 -12.60 -8.33
CA THR A 354 4.17 -12.89 -7.56
C THR A 354 4.54 -13.26 -6.14
N PHE A 355 3.84 -12.69 -5.17
CA PHE A 355 3.98 -13.00 -3.75
C PHE A 355 2.62 -12.94 -3.06
N GLN A 356 2.49 -13.61 -1.92
CA GLN A 356 1.28 -13.56 -1.11
C GLN A 356 1.67 -13.24 0.34
N ALA A 357 1.00 -12.26 0.92
CA ALA A 357 1.12 -11.91 2.33
C ALA A 357 -0.13 -12.36 3.09
N LEU A 358 -0.88 -11.42 3.65
CA LEU A 358 -2.06 -11.67 4.50
C LEU A 358 -3.39 -11.62 3.73
N GLY A 359 -3.39 -11.23 2.45
CA GLY A 359 -4.54 -11.24 1.54
C GLY A 359 -4.37 -12.20 0.36
N ARG A 360 -4.96 -11.85 -0.79
CA ARG A 360 -4.73 -12.53 -2.08
C ARG A 360 -3.30 -12.27 -2.60
N PRO A 361 -2.82 -13.09 -3.55
CA PRO A 361 -1.53 -12.84 -4.19
C PRO A 361 -1.49 -11.51 -4.93
N VAL A 362 -0.34 -10.84 -4.86
CA VAL A 362 -0.03 -9.61 -5.60
C VAL A 362 0.99 -9.94 -6.69
N GLU A 363 0.80 -9.37 -7.88
CA GLU A 363 1.77 -9.44 -8.98
C GLU A 363 2.38 -8.05 -9.25
N ILE A 364 3.70 -7.96 -9.34
CA ILE A 364 4.40 -6.75 -9.77
C ILE A 364 4.43 -6.71 -11.30
N ARG A 365 3.78 -5.71 -11.90
CA ARG A 365 3.76 -5.50 -13.35
C ARG A 365 5.12 -5.04 -13.88
N ALA A 366 5.22 -4.95 -15.22
CA ALA A 366 6.43 -4.48 -15.91
C ALA A 366 6.84 -3.03 -15.60
N ASP A 367 5.90 -2.18 -15.12
CA ASP A 367 6.17 -0.81 -14.64
C ASP A 367 6.49 -0.74 -13.14
N GLY A 368 6.61 -1.89 -12.47
CA GLY A 368 6.94 -1.97 -11.05
C GLY A 368 5.75 -1.75 -10.11
N GLN A 369 4.53 -1.63 -10.63
CA GLN A 369 3.30 -1.48 -9.86
C GLN A 369 2.72 -2.84 -9.44
N GLY A 370 2.36 -3.01 -8.17
CA GLY A 370 1.60 -4.15 -7.67
C GLY A 370 0.14 -4.15 -8.16
N VAL A 371 -0.35 -5.32 -8.55
CA VAL A 371 -1.76 -5.59 -8.85
C VAL A 371 -2.38 -6.29 -7.65
N GLU A 372 -3.32 -5.62 -7.00
CA GLU A 372 -3.88 -6.08 -5.73
C GLU A 372 -5.38 -5.81 -5.68
N ASP A 373 -6.16 -6.87 -5.46
CA ASP A 373 -7.61 -6.83 -5.37
C ASP A 373 -8.12 -5.93 -4.23
N GLN A 374 -9.34 -5.42 -4.35
CA GLN A 374 -9.87 -4.39 -3.45
C GLN A 374 -11.11 -4.88 -2.70
N LEU A 375 -11.04 -4.96 -1.37
CA LEU A 375 -12.19 -5.33 -0.53
C LEU A 375 -12.94 -4.08 -0.08
N ILE A 376 -14.24 -4.05 -0.41
CA ILE A 376 -15.19 -3.02 0.04
C ILE A 376 -16.36 -3.70 0.73
N GLY A 377 -16.80 -3.18 1.86
CA GLY A 377 -17.96 -3.67 2.59
C GLY A 377 -18.75 -2.54 3.23
N THR A 378 -19.72 -2.91 4.05
CA THR A 378 -20.49 -1.97 4.88
C THR A 378 -20.28 -2.30 6.35
N THR A 379 -20.24 -1.29 7.21
CA THR A 379 -20.20 -1.50 8.67
C THR A 379 -21.46 -2.21 9.17
N THR A 380 -21.29 -3.15 10.10
CA THR A 380 -22.37 -3.79 10.87
C THR A 380 -21.93 -4.07 12.31
N ARG A 381 -22.88 -4.03 13.24
CA ARG A 381 -22.69 -4.38 14.64
C ARG A 381 -22.87 -5.88 14.83
N VAL A 382 -21.90 -6.50 15.49
CA VAL A 382 -22.06 -7.85 16.06
C VAL A 382 -21.67 -7.86 17.54
N PRO A 383 -22.26 -8.72 18.38
CA PRO A 383 -21.99 -8.73 19.82
C PRO A 383 -20.52 -9.03 20.20
N ALA A 384 -19.79 -9.71 19.32
CA ALA A 384 -18.40 -10.14 19.57
C ALA A 384 -17.38 -8.98 19.59
N TYR A 385 -17.73 -7.80 19.04
CA TYR A 385 -16.83 -6.66 18.95
C TYR A 385 -17.47 -5.40 19.54
N SER A 386 -16.66 -4.57 20.20
CA SER A 386 -17.10 -3.28 20.76
C SER A 386 -17.19 -2.16 19.71
N PHE A 387 -17.02 -2.51 18.44
CA PHE A 387 -17.00 -1.63 17.27
C PHE A 387 -17.62 -2.37 16.09
N ASP A 388 -18.01 -1.63 15.05
CA ASP A 388 -18.63 -2.23 13.88
C ASP A 388 -17.59 -2.92 12.98
N ILE A 389 -17.95 -4.08 12.46
CA ILE A 389 -17.15 -4.90 11.54
C ILE A 389 -17.66 -4.78 10.10
N LEU A 390 -16.98 -5.39 9.12
CA LEU A 390 -17.44 -5.38 7.73
C LEU A 390 -18.41 -6.53 7.44
N ASP A 391 -19.55 -6.19 6.83
CA ASP A 391 -20.49 -7.10 6.18
C ASP A 391 -20.69 -6.67 4.72
N ASN A 392 -21.51 -7.41 3.96
CA ASN A 392 -21.81 -7.13 2.55
C ASN A 392 -20.52 -6.91 1.73
N MET A 393 -19.49 -7.70 2.00
CA MET A 393 -18.16 -7.50 1.43
C MET A 393 -18.16 -7.93 -0.03
N MET A 394 -17.45 -7.18 -0.87
CA MET A 394 -17.15 -7.50 -2.26
C MET A 394 -15.64 -7.34 -2.47
N ILE A 395 -15.01 -8.33 -3.12
CA ILE A 395 -13.62 -8.22 -3.55
C ILE A 395 -13.59 -7.95 -5.05
N PHE A 396 -13.09 -6.78 -5.42
CA PHE A 396 -12.98 -6.33 -6.81
C PHE A 396 -11.61 -6.72 -7.39
N PRO A 397 -11.57 -7.37 -8.57
CA PRO A 397 -10.32 -7.81 -9.16
C PRO A 397 -9.53 -6.63 -9.73
N ALA A 398 -8.32 -6.38 -9.22
CA ALA A 398 -7.54 -5.20 -9.62
C ALA A 398 -7.14 -5.17 -11.08
N VAL A 399 -6.93 -6.34 -11.69
CA VAL A 399 -6.64 -6.46 -13.14
C VAL A 399 -7.69 -5.79 -14.02
N GLN A 400 -8.93 -5.65 -13.54
CA GLN A 400 -10.02 -4.97 -14.26
C GLN A 400 -10.19 -3.49 -13.85
N LEU A 401 -9.52 -3.05 -12.79
CA LEU A 401 -9.62 -1.72 -12.21
C LEU A 401 -8.33 -0.89 -12.37
N MET A 402 -7.40 -1.34 -13.20
CA MET A 402 -6.13 -0.67 -13.45
C MET A 402 -5.94 -0.36 -14.93
N PRO A 403 -5.29 0.76 -15.27
CA PRO A 403 -4.95 1.05 -16.66
C PRO A 403 -3.92 0.03 -17.17
N PRO A 404 -3.90 -0.27 -18.49
CA PRO A 404 -2.79 -0.96 -19.10
C PRO A 404 -1.46 -0.25 -18.83
N VAL A 405 -0.36 -1.02 -18.73
CA VAL A 405 0.99 -0.46 -18.53
C VAL A 405 1.29 0.58 -19.60
N GLY A 406 1.78 1.75 -19.17
CA GLY A 406 2.09 2.89 -20.03
C GLY A 406 0.91 3.80 -20.38
N GLN A 407 -0.30 3.51 -19.89
CA GLN A 407 -1.42 4.45 -19.95
C GLN A 407 -1.62 5.15 -18.62
N LYS A 408 -1.95 6.44 -18.70
CA LYS A 408 -2.33 7.22 -17.52
C LYS A 408 -3.75 6.85 -17.08
N SER A 409 -3.95 6.73 -15.77
CA SER A 409 -5.23 6.42 -15.14
C SER A 409 -6.33 7.37 -15.56
N GLU A 410 -6.08 8.68 -15.58
CA GLU A 410 -7.07 9.67 -16.04
C GLU A 410 -7.50 9.41 -17.49
N ALA A 411 -6.55 9.18 -18.40
CA ALA A 411 -6.86 8.91 -19.80
C ALA A 411 -7.64 7.61 -19.97
N TRP A 412 -7.24 6.56 -19.23
CA TRP A 412 -7.93 5.27 -19.26
C TRP A 412 -9.34 5.34 -18.68
N ILE A 413 -9.53 6.04 -17.55
CA ILE A 413 -10.84 6.23 -16.89
C ILE A 413 -11.84 6.88 -17.86
N ALA A 414 -11.41 7.85 -18.67
CA ALA A 414 -12.25 8.48 -19.68
C ALA A 414 -12.81 7.50 -20.73
N THR A 415 -12.18 6.33 -20.89
CA THR A 415 -12.60 5.30 -21.85
C THR A 415 -13.55 4.26 -21.28
N LEU A 416 -13.75 4.25 -19.95
CA LEU A 416 -14.61 3.29 -19.26
C LEU A 416 -16.04 3.33 -19.79
N LYS A 417 -16.71 2.17 -19.71
CA LYS A 417 -18.10 2.01 -20.14
C LYS A 417 -18.99 1.76 -18.93
N PRO A 418 -20.25 2.23 -18.92
CA PRO A 418 -21.17 2.02 -17.80
C PRO A 418 -21.28 0.56 -17.34
N GLY A 419 -21.15 -0.40 -18.26
CA GLY A 419 -21.18 -1.84 -17.94
C GLY A 419 -20.06 -2.34 -17.01
N ILE A 420 -19.02 -1.54 -16.73
CA ILE A 420 -18.02 -1.91 -15.70
C ILE A 420 -18.63 -2.04 -14.31
N VAL A 421 -19.79 -1.41 -14.04
CA VAL A 421 -20.53 -1.57 -12.78
C VAL A 421 -21.00 -3.02 -12.56
N ASP A 422 -21.20 -3.78 -13.65
CA ASP A 422 -21.64 -5.18 -13.63
C ASP A 422 -20.47 -6.17 -13.55
N ILE A 423 -19.27 -5.68 -13.25
CA ILE A 423 -18.09 -6.53 -13.03
C ILE A 423 -18.41 -7.63 -12.01
N LYS A 424 -18.03 -8.86 -12.37
CA LYS A 424 -18.18 -10.01 -11.47
C LYS A 424 -17.20 -9.86 -10.31
N VAL A 425 -17.73 -9.94 -9.10
CA VAL A 425 -16.98 -9.83 -7.85
C VAL A 425 -17.37 -10.97 -6.93
N ASP A 426 -16.42 -11.44 -6.14
CA ASP A 426 -16.72 -12.37 -5.06
C ASP A 426 -17.40 -11.60 -3.94
N THR A 427 -18.43 -12.20 -3.35
CA THR A 427 -19.27 -11.56 -2.33
C THR A 427 -19.29 -12.39 -1.06
N PHE A 428 -19.21 -11.72 0.08
CA PHE A 428 -19.09 -12.36 1.39
C PHE A 428 -19.98 -11.67 2.42
N LYS A 429 -20.28 -12.40 3.49
CA LYS A 429 -21.06 -11.94 4.63
C LYS A 429 -20.25 -12.09 5.90
N ALA A 430 -20.45 -11.16 6.85
CA ALA A 430 -19.92 -11.31 8.19
C ALA A 430 -20.48 -12.58 8.85
N ALA A 431 -19.64 -13.27 9.63
CA ALA A 431 -20.14 -14.26 10.58
C ALA A 431 -20.93 -13.50 11.66
N LYS A 432 -22.22 -13.84 11.81
CA LYS A 432 -23.14 -13.18 12.74
C LYS A 432 -23.01 -13.71 14.15
#